data_AF-A0A1Q3BY98-F1
#
_entry.id   AF-A0A1Q3BY98-F1
#
_cell.length_a   1.000
_cell.length_b   1.000
_cell.length_c   1.000
_cell.angle_alpha   90.00
_cell.angle_beta   90.00
_cell.angle_gamma   90.00
#
_symmetry.space_group_name_H-M   'P 1'
#
loop_
_entity.id
_entity.type
_entity.pdbx_description
1 polymer ?
#
loop_
_entity_poly.entity_id
_entity_poly.type
_entity_poly.pdbx_seq_one_letter_code
_entity_poly.pdbx_strand_id
1 'polypeptide(L)'
;MQKTKHSSHGGKTPTGQRYKSSYAARKVLCGRIVDFSFTIGDKFNLEQWFDVLGWKYYFTINAPYYIEYVKEFYSNLSNVGDDCNDVLELKTKVNIIVIKFDDEILGQILNVPAVGSKFFETKKWPEDPELVLEDCLRVFYPNENVFGGMAKPTNLLGAEHRLLHHITTTHILPTSGGHEKMSYQDLYNMWHVVTGKPLNLPHLIMKNMLRATSKVQGALPYGMVITKILSHFGIVFGNEVASRLDVGDIYNASSLKRMGWK
;
A
#
# COMPACT_ATOMS: atom_id res chain seq x y z
N MET A 1 20.88 -48.44 15.69
CA MET A 1 20.75 -47.29 14.77
C MET A 1 19.84 -46.25 15.40
N GLN A 2 20.41 -45.27 16.12
CA GLN A 2 19.67 -44.12 16.66
C GLN A 2 19.64 -43.02 15.59
N LYS A 3 18.44 -42.51 15.27
CA LYS A 3 18.25 -41.35 14.41
C LYS A 3 18.13 -40.10 15.28
N THR A 4 19.17 -39.28 15.29
CA THR A 4 19.17 -37.94 15.89
C THR A 4 18.37 -37.00 14.99
N LYS A 5 17.24 -36.48 15.47
CA LYS A 5 16.50 -35.40 14.82
C LYS A 5 17.23 -34.07 15.10
N HIS A 6 17.73 -33.44 14.04
CA HIS A 6 18.25 -32.08 14.11
C HIS A 6 17.10 -31.10 14.41
N SER A 7 17.22 -30.35 15.50
CA SER A 7 16.39 -29.18 15.80
C SER A 7 16.99 -27.98 15.08
N SER A 8 16.25 -27.36 14.15
CA SER A 8 16.66 -26.09 13.56
C SER A 8 16.27 -24.96 14.52
N HIS A 9 17.22 -24.56 15.37
CA HIS A 9 17.11 -23.30 16.11
C HIS A 9 17.22 -22.14 15.11
N GLY A 10 16.13 -21.41 14.90
CA GLY A 10 16.11 -20.17 14.12
C GLY A 10 16.87 -19.07 14.85
N GLY A 11 18.18 -18.99 14.58
CA GLY A 11 19.01 -17.88 15.05
C GLY A 11 18.64 -16.58 14.32
N LYS A 12 18.24 -15.55 15.07
CA LYS A 12 18.07 -14.19 14.55
C LYS A 12 19.43 -13.69 14.04
N THR A 13 19.53 -13.44 12.74
CA THR A 13 20.73 -12.87 12.13
C THR A 13 20.93 -11.42 12.62
N PRO A 14 22.16 -10.99 12.96
CA PRO A 14 22.44 -9.62 13.37
C PRO A 14 21.94 -8.60 12.34
N THR A 15 21.36 -7.50 12.82
CA THR A 15 20.73 -6.43 12.05
C THR A 15 21.59 -5.91 10.89
N GLY A 16 22.91 -5.78 11.10
CA GLY A 16 23.86 -5.35 10.07
C GLY A 16 24.11 -6.34 8.93
N GLN A 17 23.91 -7.65 9.17
CA GLN A 17 24.01 -8.68 8.13
C GLN A 17 22.76 -8.72 7.24
N ARG A 18 21.56 -8.45 7.79
CA ARG A 18 20.29 -8.41 7.04
C ARG A 18 20.26 -7.24 6.03
N TYR A 19 20.78 -6.07 6.41
CA TYR A 19 20.89 -4.91 5.51
C TYR A 19 21.73 -5.21 4.27
N LYS A 20 22.98 -5.66 4.49
CA LYS A 20 23.97 -5.88 3.42
C LYS A 20 23.63 -7.05 2.48
N SER A 21 22.89 -8.05 2.95
CA SER A 21 22.58 -9.25 2.15
C SER A 21 21.25 -9.17 1.39
N SER A 22 20.26 -8.41 1.86
CA SER A 22 18.89 -8.48 1.33
C SER A 22 18.24 -7.14 0.97
N TYR A 23 18.69 -6.00 1.49
CA TYR A 23 17.98 -4.71 1.30
C TYR A 23 18.72 -3.71 0.39
N ALA A 24 20.05 -3.76 0.34
CA ALA A 24 20.86 -2.81 -0.43
C ALA A 24 20.47 -2.73 -1.92
N ALA A 25 20.18 -3.87 -2.55
CA ALA A 25 19.83 -3.97 -3.97
C ALA A 25 18.33 -3.76 -4.26
N ARG A 26 17.47 -3.66 -3.24
CA ARG A 26 16.02 -3.55 -3.44
C ARG A 26 15.65 -2.13 -3.87
N LYS A 27 14.86 -2.01 -4.93
CA LYS A 27 14.31 -0.72 -5.40
C LYS A 27 13.34 -0.14 -4.36
N VAL A 28 13.46 1.16 -4.09
CA VAL A 28 12.47 1.93 -3.32
C VAL A 28 11.41 2.47 -4.27
N LEU A 29 10.14 2.31 -3.91
CA LEU A 29 9.00 2.95 -4.58
C LEU A 29 8.62 4.18 -3.77
N CYS A 30 8.75 5.35 -4.38
CA CYS A 30 8.47 6.65 -3.76
C CYS A 30 6.99 6.81 -3.37
N GLY A 31 6.08 6.30 -4.19
CA GLY A 31 4.65 6.59 -4.14
C GLY A 31 4.23 7.28 -5.44
N ARG A 32 3.01 7.81 -5.47
CA ARG A 32 2.49 8.58 -6.61
C ARG A 32 1.71 9.78 -6.09
N ILE A 33 1.35 10.71 -6.96
CA ILE A 33 0.35 11.74 -6.65
C ILE A 33 -0.77 11.74 -7.67
N VAL A 34 -1.95 12.19 -7.23
CA VAL A 34 -3.12 12.41 -8.08
C VAL A 34 -3.34 13.91 -8.22
N ASP A 35 -3.23 14.40 -9.45
CA ASP A 35 -3.66 15.75 -9.79
C ASP A 35 -5.18 15.74 -10.00
N PHE A 36 -5.98 16.14 -9.01
CA PHE A 36 -7.44 16.12 -9.17
C PHE A 36 -7.98 17.13 -10.18
N SER A 37 -7.17 18.05 -10.71
CA SER A 37 -7.68 19.04 -11.68
C SER A 37 -8.17 18.40 -12.98
N PHE A 38 -7.60 17.26 -13.41
CA PHE A 38 -8.05 16.59 -14.64
C PHE A 38 -9.37 15.84 -14.47
N THR A 39 -9.75 15.46 -13.24
CA THR A 39 -10.99 14.69 -13.03
C THR A 39 -12.25 15.52 -13.21
N ILE A 40 -12.13 16.86 -13.15
CA ILE A 40 -13.23 17.82 -13.33
C ILE A 40 -13.76 17.82 -14.78
N GLY A 41 -12.85 17.78 -15.76
CA GLY A 41 -13.21 17.84 -17.19
C GLY A 41 -13.86 16.55 -17.71
N ASP A 42 -13.40 15.40 -17.21
CA ASP A 42 -13.83 14.07 -17.65
C ASP A 42 -15.03 13.50 -16.85
N LYS A 43 -15.57 14.27 -15.89
CA LYS A 43 -16.64 13.85 -14.95
C LYS A 43 -16.30 12.57 -14.17
N PHE A 44 -15.05 12.43 -13.77
CA PHE A 44 -14.64 11.34 -12.88
C PHE A 44 -14.96 11.69 -11.42
N ASN A 45 -15.61 10.77 -10.72
CA ASN A 45 -15.92 10.80 -9.30
C ASN A 45 -14.70 10.48 -8.42
N LEU A 46 -13.54 10.19 -9.00
CA LEU A 46 -12.32 9.81 -8.25
C LEU A 46 -11.98 10.78 -7.10
N GLU A 47 -12.07 12.09 -7.33
CA GLU A 47 -11.85 13.09 -6.27
C GLU A 47 -12.89 12.94 -5.15
N GLN A 48 -14.17 12.82 -5.52
CA GLN A 48 -15.27 12.65 -4.57
C GLN A 48 -15.13 11.37 -3.76
N TRP A 49 -14.76 10.25 -4.38
CA TRP A 49 -14.55 8.98 -3.67
C TRP A 49 -13.47 9.09 -2.60
N PHE A 50 -12.34 9.74 -2.91
CA PHE A 50 -11.27 9.93 -1.93
C PHE A 50 -11.59 11.01 -0.89
N ASP A 51 -12.39 12.01 -1.23
CA ASP A 51 -12.86 13.03 -0.28
C ASP A 51 -13.80 12.41 0.77
N VAL A 52 -14.76 11.59 0.34
CA VAL A 52 -15.68 10.85 1.23
C VAL A 52 -14.93 9.96 2.23
N LEU A 53 -13.84 9.33 1.81
CA LEU A 53 -12.99 8.53 2.69
C LEU A 53 -11.99 9.35 3.53
N GLY A 54 -11.87 10.65 3.28
CA GLY A 54 -10.86 11.51 3.92
C GLY A 54 -9.43 11.24 3.45
N TRP A 55 -9.24 10.68 2.26
CA TRP A 55 -7.93 10.28 1.71
C TRP A 55 -7.31 11.30 0.75
N LYS A 56 -8.02 12.39 0.43
CA LYS A 56 -7.56 13.39 -0.55
C LYS A 56 -6.15 13.95 -0.25
N TYR A 57 -5.83 14.21 1.01
CA TYR A 57 -4.50 14.68 1.40
C TYR A 57 -3.41 13.64 1.19
N TYR A 58 -3.70 12.36 1.40
CA TYR A 58 -2.74 11.27 1.16
C TYR A 58 -2.31 11.20 -0.31
N PHE A 59 -3.26 11.29 -1.23
CA PHE A 59 -3.00 11.23 -2.67
C PHE A 59 -2.31 12.47 -3.25
N THR A 60 -2.14 13.52 -2.45
CA THR A 60 -1.45 14.76 -2.84
C THR A 60 -0.13 14.96 -2.09
N ILE A 61 0.32 13.97 -1.30
CA ILE A 61 1.62 14.02 -0.62
C ILE A 61 2.73 14.11 -1.67
N ASN A 62 3.40 15.27 -1.71
CA ASN A 62 4.60 15.50 -2.49
C ASN A 62 5.75 15.86 -1.54
N ALA A 63 6.37 14.82 -0.98
CA ALA A 63 7.53 14.96 -0.10
C ALA A 63 8.79 14.42 -0.79
N PRO A 64 9.98 14.94 -0.50
CA PRO A 64 11.20 14.23 -0.84
C PRO A 64 11.23 12.87 -0.14
N TYR A 65 12.04 11.95 -0.64
CA TYR A 65 12.30 10.68 0.03
C TYR A 65 13.79 10.33 -0.02
N TYR A 66 14.22 9.55 0.97
CA TYR A 66 15.63 9.24 1.21
C TYR A 66 15.82 7.73 1.17
N ILE A 67 16.54 7.25 0.15
CA ILE A 67 16.61 5.84 -0.20
C ILE A 67 17.26 5.01 0.91
N GLU A 68 18.35 5.48 1.49
CA GLU A 68 19.10 4.74 2.50
C GLU A 68 18.34 4.73 3.83
N TYR A 69 17.72 5.85 4.24
CA TYR A 69 16.80 5.88 5.38
C TYR A 69 15.59 4.94 5.21
N VAL A 70 15.01 4.86 4.01
CA VAL A 70 13.91 3.92 3.73
C VAL A 70 14.38 2.47 3.85
N LYS A 71 15.56 2.14 3.32
CA LYS A 71 16.13 0.80 3.45
C LYS A 71 16.45 0.44 4.90
N GLU A 72 17.01 1.37 5.68
CA GLU A 72 17.27 1.18 7.12
C GLU A 72 15.97 0.98 7.89
N PHE A 73 14.95 1.79 7.60
CA PHE A 73 13.61 1.64 8.17
C PHE A 73 13.08 0.22 7.97
N TYR A 74 13.16 -0.31 6.75
CA TYR A 74 12.67 -1.64 6.43
C TYR A 74 13.53 -2.78 6.97
N SER A 75 14.86 -2.64 7.00
CA SER A 75 15.73 -3.71 7.51
C SER A 75 15.46 -4.00 9.00
N ASN A 76 14.97 -2.97 9.71
CA ASN A 76 14.73 -2.99 11.15
C ASN A 76 13.25 -3.09 11.52
N LEU A 77 12.35 -3.07 10.53
CA LEU A 77 10.91 -3.12 10.74
C LEU A 77 10.46 -4.48 11.29
N SER A 78 9.60 -4.44 12.30
CA SER A 78 9.01 -5.61 12.95
C SER A 78 7.61 -5.28 13.49
N ASN A 79 6.75 -6.29 13.59
CA ASN A 79 5.51 -6.18 14.36
C ASN A 79 5.84 -6.48 15.83
N VAL A 80 5.37 -5.61 16.74
CA VAL A 80 5.45 -5.81 18.19
C VAL A 80 4.06 -5.81 18.85
N GLY A 81 3.01 -5.67 18.04
CA GLY A 81 1.63 -5.81 18.48
C GLY A 81 1.23 -7.27 18.73
N ASP A 82 0.01 -7.44 19.23
CA ASP A 82 -0.56 -8.75 19.51
C ASP A 82 -1.32 -9.28 18.28
N ASP A 83 -0.66 -10.18 17.55
CA ASP A 83 -1.22 -10.85 16.37
C ASP A 83 -2.52 -11.60 16.68
N CYS A 84 -2.76 -12.04 17.92
CA CYS A 84 -3.96 -12.79 18.30
C CYS A 84 -5.19 -11.88 18.48
N ASN A 85 -4.97 -10.58 18.73
CA ASN A 85 -6.03 -9.60 19.03
C ASN A 85 -6.17 -8.54 17.92
N ASP A 86 -5.62 -8.81 16.73
CA ASP A 86 -5.58 -7.88 15.59
C ASP A 86 -4.97 -6.50 15.92
N VAL A 87 -4.14 -6.44 16.97
CA VAL A 87 -3.44 -5.22 17.37
C VAL A 87 -2.15 -5.13 16.58
N LEU A 88 -2.08 -4.17 15.67
CA LEU A 88 -0.91 -3.93 14.84
C LEU A 88 -0.11 -2.74 15.37
N GLU A 89 1.09 -2.99 15.91
CA GLU A 89 2.05 -1.95 16.30
C GLU A 89 3.37 -2.22 15.59
N LEU A 90 3.82 -1.29 14.74
CA LEU A 90 5.09 -1.42 14.04
C LEU A 90 6.21 -0.78 14.85
N LYS A 91 7.34 -1.49 14.93
CA LYS A 91 8.57 -0.99 15.52
C LYS A 91 9.70 -1.04 14.49
N THR A 92 10.46 0.04 14.41
CA THR A 92 11.72 0.09 13.68
C THR A 92 12.76 0.89 14.46
N LYS A 93 14.03 0.82 14.03
CA LYS A 93 15.11 1.63 14.55
C LYS A 93 15.80 2.30 13.38
N VAL A 94 15.90 3.62 13.38
CA VAL A 94 16.54 4.39 12.31
C VAL A 94 17.42 5.45 12.94
N ASN A 95 18.70 5.51 12.53
CA ASN A 95 19.70 6.42 13.09
C ASN A 95 19.61 6.49 14.62
N ILE A 96 19.78 5.34 15.28
CA ILE A 96 19.68 5.10 16.73
C ILE A 96 18.30 5.30 17.39
N ILE A 97 17.38 6.07 16.80
CA ILE A 97 16.05 6.33 17.34
C ILE A 97 15.16 5.11 17.12
N VAL A 98 14.47 4.68 18.19
CA VAL A 98 13.45 3.63 18.13
C VAL A 98 12.10 4.29 17.86
N ILE A 99 11.47 3.88 16.77
CA ILE A 99 10.18 4.38 16.33
C ILE A 99 9.15 3.29 16.56
N LYS A 100 8.03 3.64 17.17
CA LYS A 100 6.84 2.81 17.34
C LYS A 100 5.62 3.58 16.87
N PHE A 101 4.75 2.94 16.10
CA PHE A 101 3.51 3.54 15.65
C PHE A 101 2.46 2.49 15.33
N ASP A 102 1.21 2.84 15.59
CA ASP A 102 0.01 2.12 15.17
C ASP A 102 -0.68 2.84 13.99
N ASP A 103 -1.87 2.38 13.63
CA ASP A 103 -2.67 2.97 12.55
C ASP A 103 -3.21 4.35 12.92
N GLU A 104 -3.48 4.63 14.19
CA GLU A 104 -3.90 5.96 14.66
C GLU A 104 -2.79 7.00 14.50
N ILE A 105 -1.58 6.70 14.97
CA ILE A 105 -0.41 7.58 14.82
C ILE A 105 -0.11 7.79 13.32
N LEU A 106 -0.13 6.72 12.52
CA LEU A 106 0.09 6.85 11.08
C LEU A 106 -1.02 7.69 10.40
N GLY A 107 -2.27 7.52 10.81
CA GLY A 107 -3.40 8.33 10.36
C GLY A 107 -3.18 9.82 10.63
N GLN A 108 -2.72 10.17 11.82
CA GLN A 108 -2.37 11.55 12.19
C GLN A 108 -1.22 12.10 11.33
N ILE A 109 -0.16 11.33 11.11
CA ILE A 109 1.00 11.74 10.28
C ILE A 109 0.58 12.00 8.82
N LEU A 110 -0.32 11.19 8.30
CA LEU A 110 -0.78 11.27 6.91
C LEU A 110 -2.02 12.16 6.72
N ASN A 111 -2.60 12.66 7.81
CA ASN A 111 -3.86 13.40 7.83
C ASN A 111 -5.01 12.62 7.15
N VAL A 112 -5.17 11.35 7.54
CA VAL A 112 -6.26 10.48 7.08
C VAL A 112 -6.95 9.77 8.25
N PRO A 113 -8.25 9.44 8.14
CA PRO A 113 -8.95 8.69 9.18
C PRO A 113 -8.39 7.26 9.35
N ALA A 114 -8.22 6.83 10.61
CA ALA A 114 -7.87 5.45 10.99
C ALA A 114 -9.13 4.64 11.37
N VAL A 115 -10.15 4.65 10.50
CA VAL A 115 -11.47 4.06 10.79
C VAL A 115 -11.92 3.08 9.71
N GLY A 116 -12.89 2.24 10.04
CA GLY A 116 -13.49 1.29 9.11
C GLY A 116 -12.77 -0.06 9.06
N SER A 117 -13.02 -0.82 7.99
CA SER A 117 -12.51 -2.17 7.85
C SER A 117 -10.96 -2.20 7.87
N LYS A 118 -10.40 -3.25 8.48
CA LYS A 118 -8.96 -3.55 8.53
C LYS A 118 -8.60 -4.79 7.70
N PHE A 119 -9.53 -5.31 6.90
CA PHE A 119 -9.35 -6.54 6.12
C PHE A 119 -8.12 -6.47 5.21
N PHE A 120 -7.21 -7.42 5.37
CA PHE A 120 -5.98 -7.53 4.58
C PHE A 120 -5.69 -8.99 4.24
N GLU A 121 -6.44 -9.55 3.29
CA GLU A 121 -6.16 -10.87 2.72
C GLU A 121 -6.21 -10.81 1.19
N THR A 122 -5.39 -11.63 0.55
CA THR A 122 -5.23 -11.68 -0.91
C THR A 122 -5.88 -12.92 -1.54
N LYS A 123 -5.98 -14.01 -0.78
CA LYS A 123 -6.38 -15.33 -1.32
C LYS A 123 -7.85 -15.65 -1.14
N LYS A 124 -8.50 -15.01 -0.17
CA LYS A 124 -9.89 -15.26 0.19
C LYS A 124 -10.65 -13.95 0.22
N TRP A 125 -11.94 -14.04 -0.07
CA TRP A 125 -12.90 -12.99 0.18
C TRP A 125 -13.25 -12.96 1.68
N PRO A 126 -13.57 -11.80 2.29
CA PRO A 126 -14.05 -11.73 3.66
C PRO A 126 -15.28 -12.63 3.87
N GLU A 127 -15.32 -13.28 5.03
CA GLU A 127 -16.49 -14.03 5.50
C GLU A 127 -17.48 -13.04 6.15
N ASP A 128 -18.04 -12.16 5.34
CA ASP A 128 -19.01 -11.15 5.73
C ASP A 128 -20.33 -11.36 4.98
N PRO A 129 -21.44 -11.70 5.67
CA PRO A 129 -22.75 -11.92 5.04
C PRO A 129 -23.29 -10.71 4.26
N GLU A 130 -22.88 -9.49 4.62
CA GLU A 130 -23.31 -8.27 3.94
C GLU A 130 -22.46 -7.96 2.69
N LEU A 131 -21.33 -8.64 2.54
CA LEU A 131 -20.32 -8.37 1.53
C LEU A 131 -20.26 -9.55 0.55
N VAL A 132 -21.33 -9.72 -0.23
CA VAL A 132 -21.42 -10.78 -1.25
C VAL A 132 -20.49 -10.45 -2.43
N LEU A 133 -19.61 -11.39 -2.78
CA LEU A 133 -18.58 -11.22 -3.82
C LEU A 133 -19.20 -10.84 -5.18
N GLU A 134 -20.26 -11.54 -5.58
CA GLU A 134 -20.94 -11.35 -6.84
C GLU A 134 -21.54 -9.94 -6.95
N ASP A 135 -22.08 -9.42 -5.86
CA ASP A 135 -22.66 -8.06 -5.82
C ASP A 135 -21.57 -6.99 -5.92
N CYS A 136 -20.43 -7.22 -5.28
CA CYS A 136 -19.28 -6.33 -5.40
C CYS A 136 -18.71 -6.32 -6.83
N LEU A 137 -18.63 -7.48 -7.48
CA LEU A 137 -18.18 -7.59 -8.86
C LEU A 137 -19.14 -6.90 -9.84
N ARG A 138 -20.47 -6.92 -9.59
CA ARG A 138 -21.47 -6.24 -10.43
C ARG A 138 -21.29 -4.72 -10.48
N VAL A 139 -20.71 -4.11 -9.45
CA VAL A 139 -20.35 -2.67 -9.45
C VAL A 139 -19.36 -2.34 -10.56
N PHE A 140 -18.42 -3.25 -10.82
CA PHE A 140 -17.31 -3.04 -11.77
C PHE A 140 -17.53 -3.69 -13.13
N TYR A 141 -18.32 -4.77 -13.19
CA TYR A 141 -18.59 -5.55 -14.39
C TYR A 141 -20.12 -5.75 -14.58
N PRO A 142 -20.89 -4.68 -14.85
CA PRO A 142 -22.36 -4.75 -14.86
C PRO A 142 -22.93 -5.63 -15.97
N ASN A 143 -22.19 -5.84 -17.07
CA ASN A 143 -22.65 -6.56 -18.26
C ASN A 143 -22.02 -7.95 -18.43
N GLU A 144 -21.22 -8.41 -17.46
CA GLU A 144 -20.51 -9.68 -17.55
C GLU A 144 -21.19 -10.76 -16.72
N ASN A 145 -21.09 -12.01 -17.17
CA ASN A 145 -21.45 -13.15 -16.35
C ASN A 145 -20.46 -13.26 -15.18
N VAL A 146 -20.92 -12.83 -14.01
CA VAL A 146 -20.12 -12.81 -12.76
C VAL A 146 -19.84 -14.21 -12.19
N PHE A 147 -20.52 -15.24 -12.72
CA PHE A 147 -20.27 -16.64 -12.39
C PHE A 147 -18.82 -17.04 -12.76
N GLY A 148 -18.06 -17.58 -11.80
CA GLY A 148 -16.69 -18.07 -12.02
C GLY A 148 -15.58 -17.45 -11.16
N GLY A 149 -15.91 -16.62 -10.15
CA GLY A 149 -14.94 -16.08 -9.20
C GLY A 149 -14.06 -14.95 -9.77
N MET A 150 -12.89 -14.75 -9.16
CA MET A 150 -12.04 -13.54 -9.34
C MET A 150 -11.22 -13.44 -10.61
N ALA A 151 -11.29 -14.40 -11.54
CA ALA A 151 -10.50 -14.37 -12.77
C ALA A 151 -11.06 -13.37 -13.80
N LYS A 152 -11.23 -12.10 -13.41
CA LYS A 152 -11.76 -11.02 -14.25
C LYS A 152 -10.63 -10.13 -14.78
N PRO A 153 -10.54 -9.93 -16.10
CA PRO A 153 -9.48 -9.13 -16.69
C PRO A 153 -9.79 -7.63 -16.54
N THR A 154 -8.75 -6.84 -16.28
CA THR A 154 -8.88 -5.40 -16.00
C THR A 154 -9.26 -4.56 -17.21
N ASN A 155 -9.12 -5.09 -18.43
CA ASN A 155 -9.48 -4.40 -19.67
C ASN A 155 -11.00 -4.20 -19.85
N LEU A 156 -11.84 -4.98 -19.16
CA LEU A 156 -13.30 -4.85 -19.20
C LEU A 156 -13.83 -3.75 -18.28
N LEU A 157 -13.00 -3.25 -17.36
CA LEU A 157 -13.36 -2.11 -16.51
C LEU A 157 -13.52 -0.84 -17.36
N GLY A 158 -14.49 0.00 -16.99
CA GLY A 158 -14.54 1.38 -17.44
C GLY A 158 -13.25 2.13 -17.11
N ALA A 159 -12.91 3.18 -17.86
CA ALA A 159 -11.60 3.83 -17.72
C ALA A 159 -11.35 4.41 -16.32
N GLU A 160 -12.38 4.97 -15.69
CA GLU A 160 -12.32 5.45 -14.31
C GLU A 160 -11.98 4.31 -13.33
N HIS A 161 -12.65 3.16 -13.45
CA HIS A 161 -12.35 1.99 -12.63
C HIS A 161 -10.97 1.38 -12.93
N ARG A 162 -10.48 1.46 -14.19
CA ARG A 162 -9.10 1.08 -14.52
C ARG A 162 -8.08 1.99 -13.85
N LEU A 163 -8.33 3.30 -13.86
CA LEU A 163 -7.49 4.26 -13.15
C LEU A 163 -7.51 3.97 -11.64
N LEU A 164 -8.69 3.75 -11.06
CA LEU A 164 -8.81 3.39 -9.64
C LEU A 164 -8.05 2.10 -9.31
N HIS A 165 -8.20 1.04 -10.12
CA HIS A 165 -7.45 -0.21 -9.95
C HIS A 165 -5.93 0.03 -9.98
N HIS A 166 -5.47 0.85 -10.92
CA HIS A 166 -4.06 1.19 -11.03
C HIS A 166 -3.57 2.00 -9.82
N ILE A 167 -4.38 2.95 -9.30
CA ILE A 167 -4.08 3.67 -8.06
C ILE A 167 -4.02 2.71 -6.86
N THR A 168 -4.99 1.79 -6.74
CA THR A 168 -5.02 0.78 -5.68
C THR A 168 -3.76 -0.07 -5.67
N THR A 169 -3.35 -0.58 -6.83
CA THR A 169 -2.23 -1.53 -6.96
C THR A 169 -0.84 -0.89 -6.94
N THR A 170 -0.73 0.42 -7.17
CA THR A 170 0.57 1.13 -7.22
C THR A 170 0.77 2.17 -6.13
N HIS A 171 -0.29 2.63 -5.46
CA HIS A 171 -0.20 3.70 -4.48
C HIS A 171 -0.85 3.36 -3.13
N ILE A 172 -2.02 2.73 -3.11
CA ILE A 172 -2.63 2.24 -1.85
C ILE A 172 -1.83 1.04 -1.34
N LEU A 173 -1.72 -0.01 -2.16
CA LEU A 173 -1.01 -1.26 -1.88
C LEU A 173 0.05 -1.58 -2.94
N PRO A 174 1.09 -0.74 -3.11
CA PRO A 174 2.14 -0.98 -4.08
C PRO A 174 2.78 -2.36 -3.90
N THR A 175 2.81 -3.12 -4.98
CA THR A 175 3.56 -4.38 -5.07
C THR A 175 4.41 -4.41 -6.34
N SER A 176 5.43 -5.26 -6.34
CA SER A 176 6.30 -5.49 -7.50
C SER A 176 5.75 -6.54 -8.48
N GLY A 177 4.48 -6.93 -8.36
CA GLY A 177 3.83 -7.94 -9.21
C GLY A 177 3.13 -7.31 -10.42
N GLY A 178 2.72 -8.14 -11.39
CA GLY A 178 1.91 -7.67 -12.52
C GLY A 178 0.53 -7.20 -12.09
N HIS A 179 -0.01 -6.19 -12.78
CA HIS A 179 -1.30 -5.55 -12.48
C HIS A 179 -2.39 -5.86 -13.51
N GLU A 180 -2.22 -6.94 -14.29
CA GLU A 180 -3.12 -7.30 -15.40
C GLU A 180 -4.45 -7.91 -14.90
N LYS A 181 -4.43 -8.55 -13.73
CA LYS A 181 -5.58 -9.21 -13.10
C LYS A 181 -5.89 -8.58 -11.76
N MET A 182 -7.17 -8.47 -11.45
CA MET A 182 -7.66 -7.98 -10.16
C MET A 182 -7.63 -9.09 -9.11
N SER A 183 -7.02 -8.84 -7.95
CA SER A 183 -7.09 -9.76 -6.79
C SER A 183 -8.31 -9.47 -5.91
N TYR A 184 -8.66 -10.40 -5.01
CA TYR A 184 -9.73 -10.16 -4.02
C TYR A 184 -9.47 -8.88 -3.20
N GLN A 185 -8.20 -8.66 -2.84
CA GLN A 185 -7.78 -7.47 -2.12
C GLN A 185 -8.00 -6.19 -2.96
N ASP A 186 -7.70 -6.22 -4.25
CA ASP A 186 -7.90 -5.07 -5.13
C ASP A 186 -9.39 -4.75 -5.27
N LEU A 187 -10.22 -5.76 -5.52
CA LEU A 187 -11.67 -5.61 -5.59
C LEU A 187 -12.24 -5.04 -4.29
N TYR A 188 -11.83 -5.58 -3.15
CA TYR A 188 -12.29 -5.15 -1.84
C TYR A 188 -11.98 -3.66 -1.61
N ASN A 189 -10.73 -3.25 -1.83
CA ASN A 189 -10.33 -1.85 -1.67
C ASN A 189 -11.07 -0.93 -2.64
N MET A 190 -11.18 -1.32 -3.91
CA MET A 190 -11.90 -0.53 -4.90
C MET A 190 -13.37 -0.39 -4.55
N TRP A 191 -14.02 -1.46 -4.08
CA TRP A 191 -15.43 -1.45 -3.70
C TRP A 191 -15.67 -0.47 -2.53
N HIS A 192 -14.81 -0.49 -1.51
CA HIS A 192 -14.87 0.49 -0.41
C HIS A 192 -14.74 1.93 -0.90
N VAL A 193 -13.82 2.19 -1.84
CA VAL A 193 -13.64 3.51 -2.45
C VAL A 193 -14.88 3.96 -3.22
N VAL A 194 -15.41 3.13 -4.11
CA VAL A 194 -16.57 3.49 -4.95
C VAL A 194 -17.85 3.63 -4.13
N THR A 195 -18.03 2.82 -3.10
CA THR A 195 -19.23 2.87 -2.24
C THR A 195 -19.13 3.85 -1.07
N GLY A 196 -17.97 4.48 -0.87
CA GLY A 196 -17.72 5.40 0.25
C GLY A 196 -17.75 4.73 1.62
N LYS A 197 -17.57 3.41 1.70
CA LYS A 197 -17.59 2.67 2.96
C LYS A 197 -16.23 2.82 3.66
N PRO A 198 -16.20 3.22 4.95
CA PRO A 198 -14.93 3.44 5.67
C PRO A 198 -13.96 2.27 5.58
N LEU A 199 -12.71 2.58 5.27
CA LEU A 199 -11.60 1.63 5.13
C LEU A 199 -10.35 2.24 5.79
N ASN A 200 -9.66 1.46 6.62
CA ASN A 200 -8.56 1.98 7.43
C ASN A 200 -7.25 2.00 6.61
N LEU A 201 -7.05 3.06 5.83
CA LEU A 201 -5.87 3.23 4.98
C LEU A 201 -4.54 3.12 5.74
N PRO A 202 -4.34 3.75 6.92
CA PRO A 202 -3.13 3.56 7.70
C PRO A 202 -2.84 2.09 8.02
N HIS A 203 -3.84 1.33 8.44
CA HIS A 203 -3.71 -0.10 8.72
C HIS A 203 -3.27 -0.89 7.46
N LEU A 204 -3.89 -0.60 6.31
CA LEU A 204 -3.54 -1.23 5.04
C LEU A 204 -2.08 -0.94 4.64
N ILE A 205 -1.63 0.31 4.80
CA ILE A 205 -0.23 0.71 4.56
C ILE A 205 0.71 -0.08 5.46
N MET A 206 0.43 -0.16 6.77
CA MET A 206 1.25 -0.88 7.73
C MET A 206 1.35 -2.38 7.44
N LYS A 207 0.22 -3.05 7.15
CA LYS A 207 0.23 -4.46 6.75
C LYS A 207 1.02 -4.67 5.46
N ASN A 208 0.93 -3.76 4.49
CA ASN A 208 1.73 -3.85 3.28
C ASN A 208 3.23 -3.58 3.51
N MET A 209 3.59 -2.69 4.44
CA MET A 209 4.97 -2.52 4.88
C MET A 209 5.53 -3.84 5.43
N LEU A 210 4.79 -4.54 6.30
CA LEU A 210 5.19 -5.86 6.81
C LEU A 210 5.31 -6.89 5.67
N ARG A 211 4.32 -6.95 4.78
CA ARG A 211 4.35 -7.83 3.59
C ARG A 211 5.60 -7.61 2.74
N ALA A 212 6.09 -6.37 2.63
CA ALA A 212 7.32 -6.07 1.91
C ALA A 212 8.58 -6.61 2.60
N THR A 213 8.60 -6.73 3.94
CA THR A 213 9.74 -7.29 4.68
C THR A 213 9.92 -8.79 4.47
N SER A 214 8.83 -9.51 4.17
CA SER A 214 8.83 -10.96 3.94
C SER A 214 9.32 -11.36 2.55
N LYS A 215 9.45 -10.42 1.61
CA LYS A 215 9.94 -10.69 0.25
C LYS A 215 11.46 -10.58 0.18
N VAL A 216 12.12 -11.56 -0.45
CA VAL A 216 13.58 -11.56 -0.65
C VAL A 216 14.02 -10.55 -1.73
N GLN A 217 13.29 -10.46 -2.85
CA GLN A 217 13.64 -9.65 -4.03
C GLN A 217 12.56 -8.62 -4.42
N GLY A 218 11.70 -8.22 -3.47
CA GLY A 218 10.62 -7.27 -3.74
C GLY A 218 11.06 -5.81 -3.69
N ALA A 219 10.29 -4.89 -4.27
CA ALA A 219 10.50 -3.47 -4.02
C ALA A 219 10.12 -3.08 -2.56
N LEU A 220 10.60 -1.94 -2.09
CA LEU A 220 10.29 -1.33 -0.79
C LEU A 220 9.33 -0.16 -1.01
N PRO A 221 8.04 -0.29 -0.68
CA PRO A 221 7.06 0.75 -0.96
C PRO A 221 7.19 1.99 -0.05
N TYR A 222 6.37 2.99 -0.33
CA TYR A 222 6.05 4.09 0.61
C TYR A 222 7.19 5.06 0.95
N GLY A 223 8.12 5.34 0.03
CA GLY A 223 9.26 6.24 0.29
C GLY A 223 8.87 7.60 0.88
N MET A 224 7.85 8.27 0.32
CA MET A 224 7.36 9.56 0.84
C MET A 224 6.67 9.45 2.21
N VAL A 225 5.86 8.42 2.39
CA VAL A 225 5.17 8.13 3.67
C VAL A 225 6.17 7.86 4.78
N ILE A 226 7.20 7.04 4.51
CA ILE A 226 8.27 6.74 5.47
C ILE A 226 9.02 8.01 5.82
N THR A 227 9.28 8.89 4.86
CA THR A 227 9.91 10.19 5.14
C THR A 227 9.06 11.04 6.09
N LYS A 228 7.73 11.03 5.95
CA LYS A 228 6.83 11.69 6.92
C LYS A 228 6.85 11.04 8.29
N ILE A 229 6.88 9.71 8.37
CA ILE A 229 7.03 8.98 9.64
C ILE A 229 8.34 9.40 10.32
N LEU A 230 9.46 9.29 9.62
CA LEU A 230 10.78 9.65 10.15
C LEU A 230 10.83 11.11 10.63
N SER A 231 10.28 12.03 9.85
CA SER A 231 10.20 13.45 10.23
C SER A 231 9.38 13.68 11.49
N HIS A 232 8.24 12.99 11.63
CA HIS A 232 7.38 13.08 12.83
C HIS A 232 8.13 12.66 14.10
N PHE A 233 8.98 11.63 14.01
CA PHE A 233 9.81 11.16 15.12
C PHE A 233 11.17 11.89 15.25
N GLY A 234 11.34 13.04 14.58
CA GLY A 234 12.51 13.90 14.76
C GLY A 234 13.78 13.43 14.06
N ILE A 235 13.69 12.53 13.08
CA ILE A 235 14.85 12.13 12.28
C ILE A 235 15.25 13.28 11.36
N VAL A 236 16.51 13.68 11.46
CA VAL A 236 17.14 14.64 10.56
C VAL A 236 17.90 13.87 9.47
N PHE A 237 17.63 14.17 8.21
CA PHE A 237 18.14 13.42 7.05
C PHE A 237 19.59 13.75 6.63
N GLY A 238 20.37 14.36 7.53
CA GLY A 238 21.79 14.63 7.37
C GLY A 238 22.18 15.16 5.98
N ASN A 239 23.17 14.52 5.37
CA ASN A 239 23.68 14.84 4.03
C ASN A 239 23.15 13.91 2.93
N GLU A 240 22.12 13.09 3.20
CA GLU A 240 21.58 12.20 2.16
C GLU A 240 20.87 13.00 1.06
N VAL A 241 21.13 12.64 -0.20
CA VAL A 241 20.50 13.29 -1.35
C VAL A 241 19.02 12.93 -1.41
N ALA A 242 18.16 13.94 -1.26
CA ALA A 242 16.73 13.80 -1.42
C ALA A 242 16.37 13.39 -2.85
N SER A 243 15.65 12.28 -3.00
CA SER A 243 14.98 11.90 -4.24
C SER A 243 13.59 12.52 -4.31
N ARG A 244 13.07 12.72 -5.52
CA ARG A 244 11.75 13.34 -5.79
C ARG A 244 10.99 12.52 -6.83
N LEU A 245 9.69 12.81 -6.95
CA LEU A 245 8.82 12.19 -7.95
C LEU A 245 9.21 12.62 -9.36
N ASP A 246 9.07 11.69 -10.31
CA ASP A 246 9.15 11.97 -11.73
C ASP A 246 7.76 12.27 -12.31
N VAL A 247 7.71 12.82 -13.52
CA VAL A 247 6.44 13.09 -14.24
C VAL A 247 5.59 11.83 -14.42
N GLY A 248 6.24 10.65 -14.47
CA GLY A 248 5.56 9.35 -14.57
C GLY A 248 4.82 8.92 -13.30
N ASP A 249 5.15 9.52 -12.16
CA ASP A 249 4.55 9.23 -10.86
C ASP A 249 3.30 10.09 -10.57
N ILE A 250 2.94 10.97 -11.52
CA ILE A 250 1.79 11.87 -11.43
C ILE A 250 0.64 11.29 -12.27
N TYR A 251 -0.49 11.00 -11.63
CA TYR A 251 -1.74 10.82 -12.35
C TYR A 251 -2.26 12.17 -12.78
N ASN A 252 -2.28 12.39 -14.10
CA ASN A 252 -2.77 13.58 -14.77
C ASN A 252 -3.47 13.17 -16.08
N ALA A 253 -3.93 14.15 -16.86
CA ALA A 253 -4.56 13.89 -18.16
C ALA A 253 -3.67 13.06 -19.12
N SER A 254 -2.34 13.21 -19.06
CA SER A 254 -1.42 12.41 -19.88
C SER A 254 -1.38 10.95 -19.44
N SER A 255 -1.49 10.67 -18.14
CA SER A 255 -1.62 9.30 -17.61
C SER A 255 -2.88 8.61 -18.14
N LEU A 256 -4.01 9.30 -18.24
CA LEU A 256 -5.23 8.76 -18.85
C LEU A 256 -5.07 8.42 -20.33
N LYS A 257 -4.44 9.31 -21.11
CA LYS A 257 -4.16 9.05 -22.53
C LYS A 257 -3.32 7.79 -22.73
N ARG A 258 -2.31 7.58 -21.89
CA ARG A 258 -1.48 6.34 -21.90
C ARG A 258 -2.28 5.09 -21.54
N MET A 259 -3.37 5.23 -20.77
CA MET A 259 -4.29 4.14 -20.42
C MET A 259 -5.40 3.92 -21.47
N GLY A 260 -5.30 4.57 -22.64
CA GLY A 260 -6.23 4.40 -23.75
C GLY A 260 -7.53 5.19 -23.61
N TRP A 261 -7.57 6.22 -22.75
CA TRP A 261 -8.67 7.19 -22.71
C TRP A 261 -8.53 8.19 -23.86
N LYS A 262 -9.62 8.38 -24.62
CA LYS A 262 -9.67 9.26 -25.81
C LYS A 262 -10.38 10.56 -25.49
#